data_AF-A0A966QI35-F1
#
_entry.id   AF-A0A966QI35-F1
#
_cell.length_a   1.000
_cell.length_b   1.000
_cell.length_c   1.000
_cell.angle_alpha   90.00
_cell.angle_beta   90.00
_cell.angle_gamma   90.00
#
_symmetry.space_group_name_H-M   'P 1'
#
loop_
_entity.id
_entity.type
_entity.pdbx_description
1 polymer ?
#
loop_
_entity_poly.entity_id
_entity_poly.type
_entity_poly.pdbx_seq_one_letter_code
_entity_poly.pdbx_strand_id
1 'polypeptide(L)'
;MTCSVLEVPYDYEDPAIGSFSLFVKKRSVEDPAKRIGSLLVNPGGPGFGGSSLADDAYYYFSSDLLERFDIIAWDPRGTGESTPAVDCVDTYDEYFGLDSPPDNDEEIQALIDASQQFNDECLARSGEILPYISTEASARDMNSIRLALGEDKISYLGFSYGSELGATWATLFPDTVRAAVL
;
A
#
# COMPACT_ATOMS: atom_id res chain seq x y z
N MET A 1 -3.69 -20.37 0.65
CA MET A 1 -3.52 -18.96 1.05
C MET A 1 -2.96 -18.94 2.46
N THR A 2 -2.01 -18.06 2.75
CA THR A 2 -1.50 -17.83 4.12
C THR A 2 -1.48 -16.33 4.39
N CYS A 3 -1.93 -15.92 5.58
CA CYS A 3 -1.87 -14.54 6.03
C CYS A 3 -0.82 -14.41 7.12
N SER A 4 -0.20 -13.24 7.21
CA SER A 4 0.78 -12.89 8.23
C SER A 4 0.74 -11.40 8.51
N VAL A 5 1.36 -11.01 9.61
CA VAL A 5 1.58 -9.61 9.98
C VAL A 5 3.08 -9.38 10.02
N LEU A 6 3.53 -8.32 9.36
CA LEU A 6 4.91 -7.87 9.38
C LEU A 6 5.01 -6.53 10.10
N GLU A 7 5.75 -6.50 11.21
CA GLU A 7 6.07 -5.24 11.89
C GLU A 7 7.13 -4.45 11.10
N VAL A 8 6.84 -3.18 10.84
CA VAL A 8 7.76 -2.21 10.25
C VAL A 8 7.73 -0.93 11.10
N PRO A 9 8.84 -0.20 11.23
CA PRO A 9 8.82 1.01 12.04
C PRO A 9 8.01 2.11 11.36
N TYR A 10 7.47 3.03 12.16
CA TYR A 10 6.93 4.30 11.68
C TYR A 10 8.01 5.03 10.87
N ASP A 11 9.15 5.28 11.50
CA ASP A 11 10.32 5.88 10.89
C ASP A 11 11.48 4.87 10.81
N TYR A 12 12.01 4.69 9.61
CA TYR A 12 13.18 3.82 9.39
C TYR A 12 14.49 4.43 9.92
N GLU A 13 14.55 5.74 10.16
CA GLU A 13 15.70 6.43 10.76
C GLU A 13 15.63 6.41 12.30
N ASP A 14 14.43 6.35 12.88
CA ASP A 14 14.21 6.17 14.33
C ASP A 14 13.18 5.06 14.63
N PRO A 15 13.59 3.78 14.61
CA PRO A 15 12.67 2.65 14.80
C PRO A 15 12.03 2.56 16.20
N ALA A 16 12.46 3.38 17.17
CA ALA A 16 11.98 3.30 18.55
C ALA A 16 10.65 4.01 18.77
N ILE A 17 10.20 4.86 17.84
CA ILE A 17 9.06 5.75 18.03
C ILE A 17 7.69 5.10 17.78
N GLY A 18 7.67 3.90 17.18
CA GLY A 18 6.44 3.15 16.92
C GLY A 18 6.55 2.24 15.70
N SER A 19 5.53 1.42 15.47
CA SER A 19 5.48 0.46 14.37
C SER A 19 4.10 0.36 13.73
N PHE A 20 4.09 0.10 12.42
CA PHE A 20 2.93 -0.42 11.72
C PHE A 20 3.00 -1.95 11.67
N SER A 21 1.84 -2.58 11.83
CA SER A 21 1.59 -3.98 11.56
C SER A 21 1.05 -4.11 10.14
N LEU A 22 1.90 -4.52 9.19
CA LEU A 22 1.48 -4.71 7.80
C LEU A 22 0.77 -6.05 7.63
N PHE A 23 -0.47 -6.04 7.16
CA PHE A 23 -1.18 -7.25 6.78
C PHE A 23 -0.68 -7.76 5.43
N VAL A 24 -0.15 -8.99 5.41
CA VAL A 24 0.43 -9.61 4.22
C VAL A 24 -0.31 -10.91 3.92
N LYS A 25 -0.73 -11.07 2.67
CA LYS A 25 -1.40 -12.26 2.15
C LYS A 25 -0.54 -12.89 1.05
N LYS A 26 -0.29 -14.19 1.21
CA LYS A 26 0.50 -15.00 0.28
C LYS A 26 -0.35 -16.09 -0.35
N ARG A 27 -0.41 -16.08 -1.68
CA ARG A 27 -0.88 -17.20 -2.50
C ARG A 27 0.33 -17.95 -3.03
N SER A 28 0.60 -19.14 -2.50
CA SER A 28 1.70 -19.98 -2.99
C SER A 28 1.39 -20.58 -4.36
N VAL A 29 2.45 -20.88 -5.12
CA VAL A 29 2.33 -21.80 -6.28
C VAL A 29 1.84 -23.18 -5.84
N GLU A 30 1.16 -23.89 -6.73
CA GLU A 30 0.69 -25.25 -6.46
C GLU A 30 1.83 -26.28 -6.54
N ASP A 31 2.75 -26.09 -7.49
CA ASP A 31 3.93 -26.94 -7.69
C ASP A 31 5.22 -26.17 -7.35
N PRO A 32 5.82 -26.42 -6.17
CA PRO A 32 7.07 -25.77 -5.77
C PRO A 32 8.22 -26.00 -6.74
N ALA A 33 8.23 -27.08 -7.53
CA ALA A 33 9.29 -27.35 -8.49
C ALA A 33 9.27 -26.39 -9.69
N LYS A 34 8.14 -25.73 -9.96
CA LYS A 34 8.00 -24.72 -11.02
C LYS A 34 8.26 -23.29 -10.54
N ARG A 35 8.38 -23.09 -9.22
CA ARG A 35 8.51 -21.77 -8.59
C ARG A 35 9.74 -21.02 -9.11
N ILE A 36 9.52 -19.80 -9.58
CA ILE A 36 10.55 -18.84 -9.96
C ILE A 36 10.91 -17.95 -8.76
N GLY A 37 9.92 -17.49 -8.00
CA GLY A 37 10.13 -16.58 -6.88
C GLY A 37 8.82 -15.98 -6.35
N SER A 38 8.93 -14.89 -5.61
CA SER A 38 7.78 -14.08 -5.20
C SER A 38 7.49 -12.93 -6.19
N LEU A 39 6.20 -12.63 -6.35
CA LEU A 39 5.69 -11.47 -7.08
C LEU A 39 4.93 -10.58 -6.10
N LEU A 40 5.53 -9.44 -5.75
CA LEU A 40 4.85 -8.38 -5.01
C LEU A 40 3.84 -7.70 -5.93
N VAL A 41 2.63 -7.48 -5.42
CA VAL A 41 1.55 -6.85 -6.18
C VAL A 41 0.91 -5.70 -5.41
N ASN A 42 0.53 -4.63 -6.11
CA ASN A 42 -0.15 -3.49 -5.51
C ASN A 42 -1.22 -2.93 -6.46
N PRO A 43 -2.47 -2.70 -5.99
CA PRO A 43 -3.58 -2.29 -6.86
C PRO A 43 -3.59 -0.79 -7.18
N GLY A 44 -2.75 0.01 -6.51
CA GLY A 44 -2.79 1.47 -6.60
C GLY A 44 -3.81 2.11 -5.67
N GLY A 45 -4.54 3.10 -6.19
CA GLY A 45 -5.29 4.07 -5.38
C GLY A 45 -4.59 5.44 -5.43
N PRO A 46 -3.83 5.85 -4.38
CA PRO A 46 -3.52 5.13 -3.13
C PRO A 46 -4.73 4.93 -2.21
N GLY A 47 -4.56 4.18 -1.11
CA GLY A 47 -5.60 3.97 -0.09
C GLY A 47 -6.29 2.59 -0.13
N PHE A 48 -6.13 1.83 -1.21
CA PHE A 48 -6.66 0.46 -1.29
C PHE A 48 -5.74 -0.55 -0.60
N GLY A 49 -6.33 -1.44 0.20
CA GLY A 49 -5.65 -2.63 0.70
C GLY A 49 -5.30 -3.59 -0.44
N GLY A 50 -4.02 -3.92 -0.59
CA GLY A 50 -3.53 -4.77 -1.67
C GLY A 50 -3.84 -6.26 -1.47
N SER A 51 -4.10 -6.72 -0.25
CA SER A 51 -4.37 -8.12 0.10
C SER A 51 -5.53 -8.73 -0.70
N SER A 52 -6.47 -7.91 -1.16
CA SER A 52 -7.55 -8.28 -2.09
C SER A 52 -7.04 -8.87 -3.42
N LEU A 53 -5.89 -8.41 -3.94
CA LEU A 53 -5.28 -8.95 -5.17
C LEU A 53 -4.88 -10.42 -5.03
N ALA A 54 -4.56 -10.88 -3.82
CA ALA A 54 -4.29 -12.30 -3.60
C ALA A 54 -5.58 -13.13 -3.56
N ASP A 55 -6.68 -12.59 -3.05
CA ASP A 55 -7.99 -13.27 -3.05
C ASP A 55 -8.51 -13.43 -4.48
N ASP A 56 -8.43 -12.36 -5.27
CA ASP A 56 -8.91 -12.29 -6.65
C ASP A 56 -7.82 -12.58 -7.68
N ALA A 57 -6.78 -13.32 -7.31
CA ALA A 57 -5.59 -13.51 -8.14
C ALA A 57 -5.88 -14.06 -9.56
N TYR A 58 -6.91 -14.91 -9.71
CA TYR A 58 -7.32 -15.46 -11.01
C TYR A 58 -7.99 -14.43 -11.93
N TYR A 59 -8.49 -13.33 -11.38
CA TYR A 59 -9.05 -12.21 -12.15
C TYR A 59 -7.95 -11.29 -12.67
N TYR A 60 -6.89 -11.07 -11.88
CA TYR A 60 -5.82 -10.13 -12.20
C TYR A 60 -4.63 -10.75 -12.93
N PHE A 61 -4.34 -12.04 -12.72
CA PHE A 61 -3.10 -12.66 -13.18
C PHE A 61 -3.37 -13.89 -14.06
N SER A 62 -2.53 -14.04 -15.08
CA SER A 62 -2.56 -15.22 -15.96
C SER A 62 -2.18 -16.50 -15.22
N SER A 63 -2.66 -17.65 -15.71
CA SER A 63 -2.26 -18.96 -15.21
C SER A 63 -0.74 -19.13 -15.15
N ASP A 64 -0.03 -18.60 -16.16
CA ASP A 64 1.43 -18.67 -16.23
C ASP A 64 2.11 -17.95 -15.06
N LEU A 65 1.56 -16.82 -14.58
CA LEU A 65 2.07 -16.17 -13.38
C LEU A 65 1.73 -16.98 -12.12
N LEU A 66 0.50 -17.43 -12.01
CA LEU A 66 -0.01 -18.16 -10.83
C LEU A 66 0.64 -19.53 -10.62
N GLU A 67 1.15 -20.17 -11.67
CA GLU A 67 1.91 -21.43 -11.62
C GLU A 67 3.38 -21.22 -11.25
N ARG A 68 3.92 -20.00 -11.39
CA ARG A 68 5.37 -19.76 -11.33
C ARG A 68 5.78 -18.80 -10.21
N PHE A 69 4.86 -18.00 -9.68
CA PHE A 69 5.15 -17.06 -8.60
C PHE A 69 4.24 -17.24 -7.41
N ASP A 70 4.82 -17.11 -6.22
CA ASP A 70 4.02 -16.83 -5.03
C ASP A 70 3.53 -15.38 -5.17
N ILE A 71 2.20 -15.17 -5.17
CA ILE A 71 1.64 -13.81 -5.14
C ILE A 71 1.72 -13.30 -3.70
N ILE A 72 2.45 -12.21 -3.52
CA ILE A 72 2.61 -11.53 -2.23
C ILE A 72 1.87 -10.20 -2.35
N ALA A 73 0.69 -10.17 -1.76
CA ALA A 73 -0.12 -8.98 -1.66
C ALA A 73 -0.05 -8.46 -0.22
N TRP A 74 -0.02 -7.15 -0.04
CA TRP A 74 -0.04 -6.57 1.30
C TRP A 74 -0.88 -5.30 1.30
N ASP A 75 -1.38 -4.95 2.47
CA ASP A 75 -2.04 -3.66 2.68
C ASP A 75 -0.96 -2.65 3.10
N PRO A 76 -0.70 -1.59 2.31
CA PRO A 76 0.28 -0.56 2.69
C PRO A 76 0.00 0.05 4.07
N ARG A 77 1.06 0.58 4.70
CA ARG A 77 0.95 1.34 5.97
C ARG A 77 -0.21 2.35 5.91
N GLY A 78 -1.06 2.36 6.93
CA GLY A 78 -2.21 3.25 7.00
C GLY A 78 -3.43 2.84 6.17
N THR A 79 -3.45 1.66 5.54
CA THR A 79 -4.55 1.24 4.63
C THR A 79 -4.99 -0.20 4.90
N GLY A 80 -6.21 -0.55 4.46
CA GLY A 80 -6.73 -1.91 4.51
C GLY A 80 -6.77 -2.49 5.92
N GLU A 81 -6.31 -3.73 6.08
CA GLU A 81 -6.20 -4.43 7.37
C GLU A 81 -4.89 -4.13 8.11
N SER A 82 -3.99 -3.31 7.54
CA SER A 82 -2.77 -2.88 8.24
C SER A 82 -3.09 -1.87 9.32
N THR A 83 -2.44 -2.00 10.48
CA THR A 83 -2.69 -1.14 11.64
C THR A 83 -1.46 -0.36 12.08
N PRO A 84 -1.63 0.88 12.59
CA PRO A 84 -2.87 1.65 12.56
C PRO A 84 -3.24 2.09 11.13
N ALA A 85 -4.55 2.10 10.84
CA ALA A 85 -5.11 2.57 9.57
C ALA A 85 -5.48 4.05 9.68
N VAL A 86 -5.40 4.79 8.56
CA VAL A 86 -5.86 6.18 8.52
C VAL A 86 -7.38 6.20 8.61
N ASP A 87 -7.88 6.93 9.61
CA ASP A 87 -9.28 7.29 9.76
C ASP A 87 -9.41 8.77 10.11
N CYS A 88 -10.29 9.47 9.40
CA CYS A 88 -10.41 10.93 9.47
C CYS A 88 -11.80 11.36 9.93
N VAL A 89 -12.85 10.79 9.37
CA VAL A 89 -14.24 11.22 9.61
C VAL A 89 -15.15 10.00 9.60
N ASP A 90 -16.24 10.07 10.36
CA ASP A 90 -17.21 8.95 10.43
C ASP A 90 -18.01 8.79 9.13
N THR A 91 -18.18 9.88 8.38
CA THR A 91 -18.82 9.90 7.07
C THR A 91 -18.10 10.87 6.15
N TYR A 92 -17.95 10.47 4.90
CA TYR A 92 -17.32 11.28 3.85
C TYR A 92 -18.36 12.01 2.99
N ASP A 93 -19.65 11.78 3.21
CA ASP A 93 -20.74 12.33 2.38
C ASP A 93 -20.76 13.87 2.40
N GLU A 94 -20.45 14.49 3.54
CA GLU A 94 -20.41 15.95 3.65
C GLU A 94 -19.30 16.54 2.78
N TYR A 95 -18.11 15.94 2.77
CA TYR A 95 -16.99 16.42 1.98
C TYR A 95 -17.14 16.11 0.48
N PHE A 96 -17.52 14.88 0.12
CA PHE A 96 -17.70 14.49 -1.29
C PHE A 96 -19.04 14.91 -1.90
N GLY A 97 -19.98 15.38 -1.07
CA GLY A 97 -21.26 15.93 -1.53
C GLY A 97 -21.20 17.39 -1.96
N LEU A 98 -20.06 18.06 -1.76
CA LEU A 98 -19.84 19.43 -2.21
C LEU A 98 -19.73 19.51 -3.72
N ASP A 99 -20.17 20.63 -4.28
CA ASP A 99 -20.02 20.88 -5.71
C ASP A 99 -18.54 21.04 -6.08
N SER A 100 -18.11 20.32 -7.11
CA SER A 100 -16.71 20.27 -7.55
C SER A 100 -16.63 19.99 -9.05
N PRO A 101 -16.10 20.93 -9.86
CA PRO A 101 -15.44 22.16 -9.45
C PRO A 101 -16.43 23.25 -8.98
N PRO A 102 -16.04 24.14 -8.05
CA PRO A 102 -16.87 25.26 -7.63
C PRO A 102 -16.99 26.33 -8.74
N ASP A 103 -18.16 26.95 -8.86
CA ASP A 103 -18.51 27.93 -9.89
C ASP A 103 -18.34 29.40 -9.45
N ASN A 104 -18.33 29.67 -8.15
CA ASN A 104 -18.27 31.03 -7.59
C ASN A 104 -17.49 31.12 -6.26
N ASP A 105 -17.25 32.35 -5.78
CA ASP A 105 -16.46 32.61 -4.56
C ASP A 105 -17.07 31.99 -3.29
N GLU A 106 -18.41 31.87 -3.21
CA GLU A 106 -19.08 31.25 -2.06
C GLU A 106 -18.84 29.74 -2.02
N GLU A 107 -18.96 29.07 -3.17
CA GLU A 107 -18.66 27.64 -3.29
C GLU A 107 -17.17 27.33 -3.10
N ILE A 108 -16.28 28.22 -3.58
CA ILE A 108 -14.84 28.12 -3.29
C ILE A 108 -14.60 28.18 -1.77
N GLN A 109 -15.23 29.13 -1.07
CA GLN A 109 -15.06 29.25 0.38
C GLN A 109 -15.64 28.04 1.12
N ALA A 110 -16.78 27.51 0.69
CA ALA A 110 -17.37 26.31 1.28
C ALA A 110 -16.44 25.09 1.12
N LEU A 111 -15.81 24.91 -0.04
CA LEU A 111 -14.82 23.85 -0.26
C LEU A 111 -13.58 24.03 0.62
N ILE A 112 -13.10 25.27 0.80
CA ILE A 112 -11.97 25.58 1.69
C ILE A 112 -12.32 25.23 3.15
N ASP A 113 -13.47 25.67 3.64
CA ASP A 113 -13.90 25.46 5.02
C ASP A 113 -14.08 23.95 5.30
N ALA A 114 -14.71 23.22 4.39
CA ALA A 114 -14.89 21.78 4.52
C ALA A 114 -13.55 21.02 4.44
N SER A 115 -12.62 21.47 3.60
CA SER A 115 -11.26 20.90 3.53
C SER A 115 -10.49 21.13 4.83
N GLN A 116 -10.62 22.31 5.44
CA GLN A 116 -10.01 22.60 6.73
C GLN A 116 -10.59 21.72 7.83
N GLN A 117 -11.92 21.60 7.90
CA GLN A 117 -12.58 20.71 8.86
C GLN A 117 -12.15 19.25 8.69
N PHE A 118 -12.11 18.75 7.45
CA PHE A 118 -11.65 17.39 7.16
C PHE A 118 -10.20 17.17 7.62
N ASN A 119 -9.32 18.13 7.33
CA ASN A 119 -7.91 18.06 7.74
C ASN A 119 -7.75 18.09 9.27
N ASP A 120 -8.52 18.93 9.97
CA ASP A 120 -8.48 19.03 11.42
C ASP A 120 -8.94 17.72 12.09
N GLU A 121 -9.99 17.09 11.56
CA GLU A 121 -10.47 15.77 12.00
C GLU A 121 -9.47 14.66 11.70
N CYS A 122 -8.86 14.64 10.49
CA CYS A 122 -7.76 13.73 10.17
C CYS A 122 -6.58 13.88 11.15
N LEU A 123 -6.19 15.11 11.50
CA LEU A 123 -5.11 15.37 12.44
C LEU A 123 -5.49 14.93 13.86
N ALA A 124 -6.73 15.16 14.28
CA ALA A 124 -7.21 14.75 15.58
C ALA A 124 -7.24 13.21 15.76
N ARG A 125 -7.62 12.48 14.71
CA ARG A 125 -7.78 11.01 14.76
C ARG A 125 -6.53 10.23 14.38
N SER A 126 -5.80 10.70 13.37
CA SER A 126 -4.67 9.98 12.75
C SER A 126 -3.35 10.76 12.77
N GLY A 127 -3.29 11.95 13.39
CA GLY A 127 -2.12 12.83 13.35
C GLY A 127 -0.79 12.21 13.81
N GLU A 128 -0.83 11.19 14.67
CA GLU A 128 0.36 10.45 15.10
C GLU A 128 1.05 9.71 13.95
N ILE A 129 0.27 9.16 13.01
CA ILE A 129 0.78 8.24 11.98
C ILE A 129 0.97 8.93 10.63
N LEU A 130 0.25 10.02 10.37
CA LEU A 130 0.27 10.74 9.08
C LEU A 130 1.68 11.16 8.62
N PRO A 131 2.61 11.61 9.48
CA PRO A 131 3.97 11.94 9.05
C PRO A 131 4.75 10.75 8.46
N TYR A 132 4.32 9.53 8.74
CA TYR A 132 5.04 8.30 8.42
C TYR A 132 4.39 7.52 7.26
N ILE A 133 3.36 8.07 6.62
CA ILE A 133 2.63 7.41 5.52
C ILE A 133 3.02 8.08 4.20
N SER A 134 4.18 7.68 3.68
CA SER A 134 4.70 8.16 2.39
C SER A 134 4.97 7.00 1.42
N THR A 135 5.07 7.32 0.14
CA THR A 135 5.49 6.36 -0.90
C THR A 135 6.91 5.85 -0.64
N GLU A 136 7.80 6.71 -0.16
CA GLU A 136 9.17 6.32 0.22
C GLU A 136 9.14 5.28 1.35
N ALA A 137 8.37 5.53 2.40
CA ALA A 137 8.28 4.61 3.53
C ALA A 137 7.62 3.28 3.14
N SER A 138 6.59 3.34 2.29
CA SER A 138 5.98 2.14 1.69
C SER A 138 6.95 1.34 0.80
N ALA A 139 7.86 2.02 0.10
CA ALA A 139 8.90 1.35 -0.69
C ALA A 139 9.96 0.68 0.20
N ARG A 140 10.24 1.23 1.39
CA ARG A 140 11.08 0.59 2.41
C ARG A 140 10.38 -0.65 3.00
N ASP A 141 9.06 -0.59 3.17
CA ASP A 141 8.26 -1.76 3.58
C ASP A 141 8.37 -2.91 2.58
N MET A 142 8.35 -2.61 1.27
CA MET A 142 8.58 -3.63 0.23
C MET A 142 9.92 -4.35 0.41
N ASN A 143 10.98 -3.64 0.81
CA ASN A 143 12.26 -4.25 1.12
C ASN A 143 12.22 -5.06 2.42
N SER A 144 11.49 -4.61 3.46
CA SER A 144 11.24 -5.41 4.67
C SER A 144 10.50 -6.72 4.36
N ILE A 145 9.46 -6.66 3.51
CA ILE A 145 8.71 -7.85 3.05
C ILE A 145 9.63 -8.81 2.31
N ARG A 146 10.46 -8.29 1.37
CA ARG A 146 11.46 -9.09 0.67
C ARG A 146 12.39 -9.82 1.64
N LEU A 147 12.94 -9.11 2.63
CA LEU A 147 13.83 -9.68 3.64
C LEU A 147 13.13 -10.76 4.47
N ALA A 148 11.89 -10.52 4.89
CA ALA A 148 11.09 -11.49 5.65
C ALA A 148 10.78 -12.76 4.85
N LEU A 149 10.66 -12.65 3.52
CA LEU A 149 10.51 -13.79 2.61
C LEU A 149 11.82 -14.55 2.35
N GLY A 150 12.97 -13.98 2.75
CA GLY A 150 14.29 -14.56 2.48
C GLY A 150 14.71 -14.51 1.01
N GLU A 151 14.16 -13.56 0.24
CA GLU A 151 14.43 -13.42 -1.19
C GLU A 151 15.55 -12.39 -1.43
N ASP A 152 16.62 -12.74 -2.14
CA ASP A 152 17.67 -11.76 -2.51
C ASP A 152 17.13 -10.68 -3.46
N LYS A 153 16.27 -11.10 -4.40
CA LYS A 153 15.59 -10.23 -5.35
C LYS A 153 14.14 -10.65 -5.50
N ILE A 154 13.24 -9.69 -5.73
CA ILE A 154 11.81 -9.96 -5.91
C ILE A 154 11.29 -9.37 -7.23
N SER A 155 10.19 -9.93 -7.74
CA SER A 155 9.49 -9.36 -8.90
C SER A 155 8.35 -8.47 -8.40
N TYR A 156 8.04 -7.41 -9.13
CA TYR A 156 6.96 -6.48 -8.79
C TYR A 156 6.01 -6.24 -9.96
N LEU A 157 4.72 -6.14 -9.66
CA LEU A 157 3.69 -5.69 -10.59
C LEU A 157 2.79 -4.68 -9.86
N GLY A 158 2.88 -3.41 -10.26
CA GLY A 158 2.04 -2.33 -9.74
C GLY A 158 0.97 -1.92 -10.75
N PHE A 159 -0.18 -1.46 -10.25
CA PHE A 159 -1.21 -0.83 -11.06
C PHE A 159 -1.41 0.62 -10.61
N SER A 160 -1.65 1.56 -11.52
CA SER A 160 -1.99 2.96 -11.19
C SER A 160 -0.94 3.60 -10.26
N TYR A 161 -1.30 4.07 -9.05
CA TYR A 161 -0.33 4.53 -8.04
C TYR A 161 0.76 3.51 -7.71
N GLY A 162 0.49 2.20 -7.85
CA GLY A 162 1.50 1.15 -7.73
C GLY A 162 2.69 1.35 -8.68
N SER A 163 2.50 2.04 -9.81
CA SER A 163 3.58 2.43 -10.72
C SER A 163 4.60 3.34 -10.03
N GLU A 164 4.12 4.37 -9.34
CA GLU A 164 4.95 5.32 -8.58
C GLU A 164 5.67 4.62 -7.43
N LEU A 165 4.95 3.75 -6.72
CA LEU A 165 5.51 2.95 -5.63
C LEU A 165 6.63 2.02 -6.14
N GLY A 166 6.40 1.31 -7.25
CA GLY A 166 7.41 0.43 -7.85
C GLY A 166 8.62 1.18 -8.39
N ALA A 167 8.44 2.35 -9.00
CA ALA A 167 9.53 3.22 -9.43
C ALA A 167 10.37 3.73 -8.23
N THR A 168 9.68 4.12 -7.16
CA THR A 168 10.33 4.55 -5.91
C THR A 168 11.16 3.42 -5.30
N TRP A 169 10.59 2.22 -5.18
CA TRP A 169 11.31 1.04 -4.68
C TRP A 169 12.53 0.69 -5.54
N ALA A 170 12.39 0.67 -6.87
CA ALA A 170 13.49 0.39 -7.78
C ALA A 170 14.61 1.45 -7.70
N THR A 171 14.27 2.68 -7.34
CA THR A 171 15.24 3.77 -7.13
C THR A 171 15.98 3.64 -5.81
N LEU A 172 15.28 3.31 -4.72
CA LEU A 172 15.87 3.16 -3.39
C LEU A 172 16.66 1.85 -3.23
N PHE A 173 16.22 0.77 -3.87
CA PHE A 173 16.77 -0.58 -3.72
C PHE A 173 17.02 -1.28 -5.07
N PRO A 174 17.80 -0.67 -5.98
CA PRO A 174 17.95 -1.15 -7.37
C PRO A 174 18.49 -2.58 -7.45
N ASP A 175 19.38 -2.97 -6.53
CA ASP A 175 19.98 -4.31 -6.51
C ASP A 175 19.01 -5.43 -6.10
N THR A 176 17.86 -5.06 -5.51
CA THR A 176 16.82 -6.01 -5.06
C THR A 176 15.76 -6.31 -6.13
N VAL A 177 15.84 -5.64 -7.29
CA VAL A 177 14.88 -5.80 -8.38
C VAL A 177 15.26 -6.99 -9.26
N ARG A 178 14.37 -8.00 -9.33
CA ARG A 178 14.45 -9.06 -10.35
C ARG A 178 13.79 -8.61 -11.65
N ALA A 179 12.58 -8.08 -11.53
CA ALA A 179 11.76 -7.55 -12.61
C ALA A 179 10.70 -6.60 -12.02
N ALA A 180 10.32 -5.57 -12.76
CA ALA A 180 9.25 -4.66 -12.37
C ALA A 180 8.36 -4.34 -13.57
N VAL A 181 7.05 -4.35 -13.36
CA VAL A 181 6.03 -3.87 -14.30
C VAL A 181 5.24 -2.80 -13.56
N LEU A 182 5.14 -1.62 -14.17
CA LEU A 182 4.56 -0.40 -13.61
C LEU A 182 3.41 0.05 -14.52
#